data_AF-A0A1D6LZ44-F1
#
_entry.id   AF-A0A1D6LZ44-F1
#
_cell.length_a   1.000
_cell.length_b   1.000
_cell.length_c   1.000
_cell.angle_alpha   90.00
_cell.angle_beta   90.00
_cell.angle_gamma   90.00
#
_symmetry.space_group_name_H-M   'P 1'
#
loop_
_entity.id
_entity.type
_entity.pdbx_description
1 polymer ?
#
loop_
_entity_poly.entity_id
_entity_poly.type
_entity_poly.pdbx_seq_one_letter_code
_entity_poly.pdbx_strand_id
1 'polypeptide(L)' 'MMTNGGGSAMLMKGEDMYLMNVGDNRAVLGTMDSVDLEEISGCSFNGLVGDGTLLLSALQLTSEHSTSVREEVCRI' A
#
# COMPACT_ATOMS: atom_id res chain seq x y z
N MET A 1 -2.98 -8.95 26.36
CA MET A 1 -3.59 -7.84 25.60
C MET A 1 -4.38 -8.46 24.46
N MET A 2 -5.65 -8.15 24.33
CA MET A 2 -6.50 -8.69 23.27
C MET A 2 -6.13 -7.98 21.96
N THR A 3 -5.34 -8.60 21.10
CA THR A 3 -5.28 -8.20 19.69
C THR A 3 -6.53 -8.78 19.04
N ASN A 4 -7.66 -8.09 19.16
CA ASN A 4 -8.77 -8.34 18.24
C ASN A 4 -8.20 -8.02 16.86
N GLY A 5 -8.01 -9.04 16.03
CA GLY A 5 -7.29 -8.92 14.77
C GLY A 5 -7.90 -7.83 13.91
N GLY A 6 -7.17 -6.72 13.76
CA GLY A 6 -7.48 -5.72 12.75
C GLY A 6 -7.46 -6.37 11.37
N GLY A 7 -8.31 -5.90 10.48
CA GLY A 7 -8.46 -6.42 9.13
C GLY A 7 -8.45 -5.28 8.12
N SER A 8 -7.77 -5.51 7.00
CA SER A 8 -7.89 -4.65 5.84
C SER A 8 -8.45 -5.47 4.69
N ALA A 9 -9.42 -4.91 3.98
CA ALA A 9 -10.04 -5.53 2.82
C ALA A 9 -9.95 -4.59 1.63
N MET A 10 -9.62 -5.15 0.47
CA MET A 10 -9.47 -4.42 -0.78
C MET A 10 -10.42 -5.00 -1.82
N LEU A 11 -11.11 -4.13 -2.55
CA LEU A 11 -11.99 -4.49 -3.65
C LEU A 11 -11.60 -3.70 -4.89
N MET A 12 -11.39 -4.39 -6.01
CA MET A 12 -11.17 -3.75 -7.31
C MET A 12 -12.44 -3.87 -8.16
N LYS A 13 -12.83 -2.77 -8.79
CA LYS A 13 -13.94 -2.72 -9.74
C LYS A 13 -13.47 -1.97 -10.99
N GLY A 14 -13.06 -2.73 -12.01
CA GLY A 14 -12.43 -2.13 -13.18
C GLY A 14 -11.14 -1.45 -12.79
N GLU A 15 -11.03 -0.15 -13.06
CA GLU A 15 -9.88 0.69 -12.73
C GLU A 15 -9.96 1.27 -11.31
N ASP A 16 -11.12 1.18 -10.65
CA ASP A 16 -11.32 1.71 -9.31
C ASP A 16 -10.88 0.71 -8.24
N MET A 17 -10.18 1.22 -7.21
CA MET A 17 -9.78 0.47 -6.03
C MET A 17 -10.45 1.03 -4.78
N TYR A 18 -11.06 0.16 -3.99
CA TYR A 18 -11.69 0.49 -2.71
C TYR A 18 -10.99 -0.25 -1.59
N LEU A 19 -10.77 0.45 -0.48
CA LEU A 19 -10.03 -0.08 0.65
C LEU A 19 -10.76 0.25 1.95
N MET A 20 -10.97 -0.77 2.77
CA MET A 20 -11.56 -0.62 4.09
C MET A 20 -10.54 -1.10 5.12
N ASN A 21 -10.22 -0.23 6.07
CA ASN A 21 -9.32 -0.54 7.17
C ASN A 21 -10.07 -0.57 8.50
N VAL A 22 -9.80 -1.58 9.32
CA VAL A 22 -10.25 -1.66 10.71
C VAL A 22 -9.07 -2.11 11.55
N GLY A 23 -8.59 -1.24 12.44
CA GLY A 23 -7.44 -1.50 13.30
C GLY A 23 -6.15 -0.83 12.80
N ASP A 24 -5.02 -1.43 13.15
CA ASP A 24 -3.66 -0.91 12.95
C ASP A 24 -2.98 -1.43 11.68
N ASN A 25 -3.66 -2.28 10.91
CA ASN A 25 -3.14 -2.73 9.62
C ASN A 25 -2.94 -1.55 8.66
N ARG A 26 -1.90 -1.68 7.82
CA ARG A 26 -1.51 -0.67 6.83
C ARG A 26 -1.56 -1.26 5.43
N ALA A 27 -2.25 -0.59 4.51
CA ALA A 27 -2.12 -0.88 3.10
C ALA A 27 -1.27 0.20 2.41
N VAL A 28 -0.40 -0.24 1.50
CA VAL A 28 0.53 0.63 0.77
C VAL A 28 0.43 0.32 -0.71
N LEU A 29 0.30 1.36 -1.53
CA LEU A 29 0.32 1.29 -2.99
C LEU A 29 1.73 1.59 -3.48
N GLY A 30 2.34 0.62 -4.16
CA GLY A 30 3.56 0.83 -4.93
C GLY A 30 3.21 1.41 -6.29
N THR A 31 3.79 2.56 -6.63
CA THR A 31 3.71 3.15 -7.96
C THR A 31 5.09 3.25 -8.57
N MET A 32 5.15 3.32 -9.88
CA MET A 32 6.41 3.51 -10.58
C MET A 32 6.21 4.45 -11.76
N ASP A 33 7.14 5.39 -11.92
CA ASP A 33 7.09 6.34 -13.02
C ASP A 33 7.53 5.63 -14.32
N SER A 34 6.59 5.55 -15.27
CA SER A 34 6.77 5.08 -16.65
C SER A 34 7.48 3.72 -16.80
N VAL A 35 6.76 2.64 -16.56
CA VAL A 35 7.15 1.32 -17.06
C VAL A 35 5.99 0.75 -17.84
N ASP A 36 6.29 0.27 -19.05
CA ASP A 36 5.33 -0.55 -19.79
C ASP A 36 5.05 -1.81 -18.95
N LEU A 37 3.77 -2.11 -18.68
CA LEU A 37 3.37 -3.27 -17.86
C LEU A 37 3.98 -4.60 -18.34
N GLU A 38 4.32 -4.67 -19.64
CA GLU A 38 5.03 -5.78 -20.29
C GLU A 38 6.44 -6.01 -19.70
N GLU A 39 7.18 -4.95 -19.34
CA GLU A 39 8.50 -5.07 -18.69
C GLU A 39 8.39 -5.55 -17.24
N ILE A 40 7.33 -5.16 -16.51
CA ILE A 40 7.15 -5.58 -15.10
C ILE A 40 6.82 -7.07 -15.02
N SER A 41 6.06 -7.61 -15.98
CA SER A 41 5.64 -9.02 -15.98
C SER A 41 6.79 -10.01 -16.19
N GLY A 42 7.88 -9.60 -16.85
CA GLY A 42 8.97 -10.49 -17.30
C GLY A 42 10.30 -10.30 -16.58
N CYS A 43 10.50 -9.16 -15.90
CA CYS A 43 11.79 -8.82 -15.30
C CYS A 43 12.00 -9.53 -13.95
N SER A 44 12.78 -10.61 -13.97
CA SER A 44 13.57 -11.01 -12.80
C SER A 44 14.51 -9.85 -12.47
N PHE A 45 14.46 -9.36 -11.23
CA PHE A 45 15.23 -8.24 -10.67
C PHE A 45 16.77 -8.40 -10.74
N ASN A 46 17.30 -9.31 -11.56
CA ASN A 46 18.72 -9.63 -11.63
C ASN A 46 19.49 -8.85 -12.72
N GLY A 47 18.83 -7.99 -13.51
CA GLY A 47 19.45 -7.34 -14.69
C GLY A 47 19.79 -5.85 -14.58
N LEU A 48 19.54 -5.19 -13.44
CA LEU A 48 19.47 -3.72 -13.35
C LEU A 48 20.64 -3.05 -12.61
N VAL A 49 21.85 -3.60 -12.76
CA VAL A 49 23.10 -2.88 -12.44
C VAL A 49 23.52 -2.08 -13.67
N GLY A 50 22.78 -1.02 -13.98
CA GLY A 50 23.02 -0.18 -15.15
C GLY A 50 22.07 1.00 -15.24
N ASP A 51 22.37 2.06 -14.48
CA ASP A 51 21.91 3.45 -14.65
C ASP A 51 20.39 3.78 -14.67
N GLY A 52 19.50 2.79 -14.58
CA GLY A 52 18.05 3.01 -14.57
C GLY A 52 17.42 2.63 -13.24
N THR A 53 17.66 3.38 -12.17
CA THR A 53 16.97 3.13 -10.89
C THR A 53 15.47 3.25 -11.09
N LEU A 54 14.78 2.11 -11.13
CA LEU A 54 13.33 2.07 -11.21
C LEU A 54 12.78 2.83 -9.99
N LEU A 55 12.21 4.02 -10.22
CA LEU A 55 11.82 4.94 -9.15
C LEU A 55 10.48 4.47 -8.58
N LEU A 56 10.55 3.48 -7.70
CA LEU A 56 9.41 2.97 -6.96
C LEU A 56 9.02 3.98 -5.87
N SER A 57 7.78 4.45 -5.93
CA SER A 57 7.17 5.27 -4.90
C SER A 57 6.16 4.45 -4.12
N ALA A 58 6.03 4.75 -2.82
CA ALA A 58 5.11 4.06 -1.93
C ALA A 58 4.14 5.07 -1.32
N LEU A 59 2.84 4.83 -1.51
CA LEU A 59 1.77 5.66 -0.98
C LEU A 59 0.93 4.85 0.00
N GLN A 60 0.96 5.20 1.28
CA GLN A 60 0.09 4.57 2.27
C GLN A 60 -1.37 5.01 2.05
N LEU A 61 -2.27 4.03 1.93
CA LEU A 61 -3.68 4.26 1.62
C LEU A 61 -4.58 4.28 2.85
N THR A 62 -4.14 3.72 3.98
CA THR A 62 -4.93 3.65 5.22
C THR A 62 -4.35 4.53 6.31
N SER A 63 -5.21 5.15 7.11
CA SER A 63 -4.81 5.63 8.44
C SER A 63 -4.86 4.46 9.42
N GLU A 64 -3.96 4.46 10.40
CA GLU A 64 -4.07 3.55 11.54
C GLU A 64 -5.22 3.97 12.45
N HIS A 65 -5.95 2.99 12.96
CA HIS A 65 -6.97 3.16 13.99
C HIS A 65 -6.41 2.76 15.35
N SER A 66 -5.49 3.59 15.87
CA SER A 66 -4.76 3.37 17.14
C SER A 66 -4.80 4.63 18.00
N THR A 67 -4.70 4.48 19.33
CA THR A 67 -4.61 5.61 20.27
C THR A 67 -3.30 6.41 20.16
N SER A 68 -2.36 5.96 19.33
CA SER A 68 -1.18 6.75 18.92
C SER A 68 -1.51 7.82 17.89
N VAL A 69 -2.65 7.72 17.21
CA VAL A 69 -3.13 8.66 16.19
C VAL A 69 -4.07 9.67 16.85
N ARG A 70 -3.76 10.96 16.73
CA ARG A 70 -4.48 12.04 17.43
C ARG A 70 -5.96 12.07 17.04
N GLU A 71 -6.24 11.93 15.76
CA GLU A 71 -7.58 11.96 15.19
C GLU A 71 -8.46 10.83 15.75
N GLU A 72 -7.86 9.65 15.97
CA GLU A 72 -8.54 8.49 16.54
C GLU A 72 -8.80 8.68 18.03
N VAL A 73 -7.87 9.31 18.76
CA VAL A 73 -8.09 9.69 20.16
C VAL A 73 -9.21 10.73 20.29
N CYS A 74 -9.26 11.74 19.42
CA CYS A 74 -10.32 12.75 19.44
C CYS A 74 -11.72 12.21 19.06
N ARG A 75 -11.78 11.05 18.40
CA ARG A 75 -13.04 10.41 18.00
C ARG A 75 -13.70 9.65 19.15
N ILE A 76 -12.90 9.12 20.08
CA ILE A 76 -13.33 8.35 21.26
C ILE A 76 -13.84 9.32 22.34
#